data_AF-A0A918PEP3-F1
#
_entry.id   AF-A0A918PEP3-F1
#
_cell.length_a   1.000
_cell.length_b   1.000
_cell.length_c   1.000
_cell.angle_alpha   90.00
_cell.angle_beta   90.00
_cell.angle_gamma   90.00
#
_symmetry.space_group_name_H-M   'P 1'
#
loop_
_entity.id
_entity.type
_entity.pdbx_description
1 polymer ?
#
loop_
_entity_poly.entity_id
_entity_poly.type
_entity_poly.pdbx_seq_one_letter_code
_entity_poly.pdbx_strand_id
1 'polypeptide(L)'
;MRSSDHPRYAELRDRPLARVRMPYGDEAWPATRHADVRTVLSDPRVSRAASVGRNCPRMEPETGDHGRLIELDPPEHTRLRSVPAMDFTARRIERLRARARQIADGGTRPVGGVGTVA
;
A
#
# COMPACT_ATOMS: atom_id res chain seq x y z
N MET A 1 5.55 19.76 -2.16
CA MET A 1 5.08 18.49 -1.55
C MET A 1 5.78 18.35 -0.21
N ARG A 2 5.11 18.67 0.91
CA ARG A 2 5.69 18.45 2.25
C ARG A 2 5.74 16.94 2.47
N SER A 3 6.87 16.37 2.88
CA SER A 3 6.94 14.96 3.24
C SER A 3 6.08 14.75 4.47
N SER A 4 4.98 14.02 4.32
CA SER A 4 4.10 13.54 5.38
C SER A 4 4.75 12.40 6.18
N ASP A 5 6.03 12.54 6.51
CA ASP A 5 6.74 11.57 7.35
C ASP A 5 6.46 11.89 8.81
N HIS A 6 5.58 11.10 9.44
CA HIS A 6 5.31 11.20 10.86
C HIS A 6 6.63 10.91 11.64
N PRO A 7 7.03 11.75 12.62
CA PRO A 7 8.35 11.69 13.27
C PRO A 7 8.70 10.32 13.87
N ARG A 8 7.67 9.61 14.36
CA ARG A 8 7.79 8.24 14.86
C ARG A 8 8.41 7.24 13.86
N TYR A 9 8.22 7.42 12.55
CA TYR A 9 8.86 6.56 11.56
C TYR A 9 10.36 6.82 11.44
N ALA A 10 10.82 8.06 11.66
CA ALA A 10 12.25 8.36 11.68
C ALA A 10 12.92 7.64 12.87
N GLU A 11 12.35 7.77 14.07
CA GLU A 11 12.84 7.08 15.27
C GLU A 11 12.89 5.55 15.10
N LEU A 12 11.87 4.96 14.47
CA LEU A 12 11.81 3.52 14.22
C LEU A 12 12.84 3.06 13.18
N ARG A 13 13.29 3.91 12.25
CA ARG A 13 14.34 3.55 11.27
C ARG A 13 15.71 3.47 11.93
N ASP A 14 15.96 4.27 12.97
CA ASP A 14 17.27 4.33 13.62
C ASP A 14 17.51 3.19 14.62
N ARG A 15 16.46 2.43 14.95
CA ARG A 15 16.52 1.34 15.93
C ARG A 15 16.44 -0.05 15.27
N PRO A 16 16.90 -1.11 15.94
CA PRO A 16 16.63 -2.48 15.51
C PRO A 16 15.12 -2.75 15.43
N LEU A 17 14.73 -3.66 14.52
CA LEU A 17 13.33 -4.07 14.34
C LEU A 17 12.76 -4.58 15.67
N ALA A 18 11.64 -4.02 16.11
CA ALA A 18 11.00 -4.36 17.38
C ALA A 18 9.49 -4.44 17.20
N ARG A 19 8.83 -5.29 17.99
CA ARG A 19 7.37 -5.42 17.92
C ARG A 19 6.67 -4.16 18.36
N VAL A 20 5.53 -3.89 17.74
CA VAL A 20 4.62 -2.81 18.11
C VAL A 20 3.21 -3.36 18.31
N ARG A 21 2.51 -2.79 19.28
CA ARG A 21 1.08 -3.05 19.48
C ARG A 21 0.28 -2.23 18.48
N MET A 22 -0.58 -2.91 17.72
CA MET A 22 -1.54 -2.27 16.82
C MET A 22 -2.84 -1.96 17.55
N PRO A 23 -3.67 -1.01 17.05
CA PRO A 23 -4.97 -0.69 17.63
C PRO A 23 -5.88 -1.92 17.77
N TYR A 24 -5.83 -2.83 16.79
CA TYR A 24 -6.55 -4.09 16.81
C TYR A 24 -5.65 -5.22 16.30
N GLY A 25 -6.00 -6.45 16.65
CA GLY A 25 -5.24 -7.63 16.25
C GLY A 25 -4.04 -7.93 17.13
N ASP A 26 -3.20 -8.81 16.63
CA ASP A 26 -1.95 -9.21 17.27
C ASP A 26 -0.86 -8.11 17.15
N GLU A 27 0.30 -8.34 17.75
CA GLU A 27 1.47 -7.46 17.58
C GLU A 27 2.04 -7.53 16.16
N ALA A 28 2.62 -6.42 15.68
CA ALA A 28 3.27 -6.34 14.38
C ALA A 28 4.78 -6.15 14.50
N TRP A 29 5.51 -6.60 13.48
CA TRP A 29 6.90 -6.20 13.23
C TRP A 29 6.92 -5.13 12.13
N PRO A 30 7.15 -3.85 12.46
CA PRO A 30 7.12 -2.77 11.47
C PRO A 30 8.47 -2.70 10.74
N ALA A 31 8.51 -3.17 9.49
CA ALA A 31 9.63 -2.90 8.60
C ALA A 31 9.61 -1.42 8.18
N THR A 32 10.60 -0.65 8.63
CA THR A 32 10.67 0.80 8.40
C THR A 32 11.88 1.21 7.56
N ARG A 33 12.97 0.43 7.58
CA ARG A 33 14.12 0.63 6.69
C ARG A 33 13.80 0.07 5.32
N HIS A 34 14.24 0.77 4.27
CA HIS A 34 14.00 0.34 2.89
C HIS A 34 14.49 -1.10 2.62
N ALA A 35 15.65 -1.48 3.18
CA ALA A 35 16.17 -2.84 3.04
C ALA A 35 15.23 -3.89 3.65
N ASP A 36 14.75 -3.65 4.87
CA ASP A 36 13.82 -4.57 5.56
C ASP A 36 12.49 -4.69 4.81
N VAL A 37 11.93 -3.56 4.36
CA VAL A 37 10.70 -3.54 3.56
C VAL A 37 10.87 -4.35 2.28
N ARG A 38 11.98 -4.13 1.56
CA ARG A 38 12.28 -4.87 0.33
C ARG A 38 12.40 -6.37 0.60
N THR A 39 13.10 -6.77 1.66
CA THR A 39 13.22 -8.18 2.05
C THR A 39 11.85 -8.78 2.38
N VAL A 40 11.07 -8.16 3.25
CA VAL A 40 9.74 -8.67 3.64
C VAL A 40 8.79 -8.79 2.44
N LEU A 41 8.79 -7.82 1.52
CA LEU A 41 7.90 -7.82 0.35
C LEU A 41 8.34 -8.75 -0.79
N SER A 42 9.56 -9.29 -0.76
CA SER A 42 10.09 -10.17 -1.82
C SER A 42 10.40 -11.59 -1.36
N ASP A 43 10.47 -11.84 -0.05
CA ASP A 43 10.76 -13.16 0.50
C ASP A 43 9.54 -14.08 0.41
N PRO A 44 9.62 -15.21 -0.32
CA PRO A 44 8.49 -16.13 -0.48
C PRO A 44 8.06 -16.84 0.82
N ARG A 45 8.86 -16.72 1.89
CA ARG A 45 8.50 -17.24 3.22
C ARG A 45 7.50 -16.33 3.94
N VAL A 46 7.33 -15.08 3.51
CA VAL A 46 6.35 -14.14 4.05
C VAL A 46 5.04 -14.27 3.27
N SER A 47 4.05 -14.89 3.91
CA SER A 47 2.79 -15.28 3.28
C SER A 47 1.66 -14.29 3.56
N ARG A 48 0.94 -13.89 2.50
CA ARG A 48 -0.33 -13.18 2.62
C ARG A 48 -1.49 -14.15 2.86
N ALA A 49 -1.47 -15.34 2.27
CA ALA A 49 -2.55 -16.32 2.43
C ALA A 49 -2.66 -16.81 3.89
N ALA A 50 -1.53 -16.92 4.60
CA ALA A 50 -1.49 -17.30 6.01
C ALA A 50 -2.19 -16.29 6.94
N SER A 51 -2.43 -15.06 6.49
CA SER A 51 -3.12 -14.01 7.25
C SER A 51 -4.65 -14.18 7.24
N VAL A 52 -5.20 -14.91 6.27
CA VAL A 52 -6.66 -15.09 6.11
C VAL A 52 -7.23 -15.87 7.28
N GLY A 53 -8.31 -15.35 7.88
CA GLY A 53 -8.95 -15.95 9.05
C GLY A 53 -8.15 -15.85 10.35
N ARG A 54 -7.04 -15.09 10.38
CA ARG A 54 -6.25 -14.82 11.59
C ARG A 54 -6.49 -13.41 12.12
N ASN A 55 -6.25 -13.23 13.42
CA ASN A 55 -6.35 -11.94 14.10
C ASN A 55 -5.16 -11.01 13.78
N CYS A 56 -4.94 -10.73 12.50
CA CYS A 56 -3.76 -9.98 12.06
C CYS A 56 -3.73 -8.54 12.58
N PRO A 57 -2.53 -7.97 12.77
CA PRO A 57 -2.36 -6.58 13.22
C PRO A 57 -2.98 -5.60 12.22
N ARG A 58 -3.82 -4.67 12.67
CA ARG A 58 -4.61 -3.80 11.79
C ARG A 58 -4.96 -2.45 12.42
N MET A 59 -5.30 -1.47 11.57
CA MET A 59 -5.68 -0.11 11.99
C MET A 59 -7.19 0.04 12.21
N GLU A 60 -7.99 -0.78 11.53
CA GLU A 60 -9.45 -0.75 11.58
C GLU A 60 -9.99 -2.01 12.29
N PRO A 61 -11.13 -1.93 12.99
CA PRO A 61 -11.66 -3.05 13.77
C PRO A 61 -12.07 -4.24 12.89
N GLU A 62 -12.68 -3.95 11.74
CA GLU A 62 -13.23 -4.94 10.81
C GLU A 62 -12.14 -5.59 9.96
N THR A 63 -12.30 -6.89 9.72
CA THR A 63 -11.52 -7.62 8.72
C THR A 63 -12.28 -7.56 7.40
N GLY A 64 -11.73 -6.89 6.38
CA GLY A 64 -12.34 -6.83 5.06
C GLY A 64 -12.48 -8.19 4.38
N ASP A 65 -13.23 -8.26 3.28
CA ASP A 65 -13.50 -9.54 2.60
C ASP A 65 -12.24 -10.26 2.15
N HIS A 66 -12.25 -11.58 2.34
CA HIS A 66 -11.19 -12.48 1.93
C HIS A 66 -11.40 -13.04 0.51
N GLY A 67 -10.33 -13.58 -0.08
CA GLY A 67 -10.31 -14.18 -1.42
C GLY A 67 -9.90 -13.20 -2.52
N ARG A 68 -9.34 -12.04 -2.17
CA ARG A 68 -8.86 -11.05 -3.14
C ARG A 68 -7.48 -11.45 -3.66
N LEU A 69 -7.13 -11.02 -4.87
CA LEU A 69 -5.82 -11.30 -5.48
C LEU A 69 -4.64 -10.94 -4.56
N ILE A 70 -4.76 -9.87 -3.76
CA ILE A 70 -3.72 -9.38 -2.83
C ILE A 70 -3.49 -10.28 -1.60
N GLU A 71 -4.40 -11.22 -1.33
CA GLU A 71 -4.33 -12.14 -0.20
C GLU A 71 -3.81 -13.52 -0.58
N LEU A 72 -3.51 -13.75 -1.86
CA LEU A 72 -3.00 -15.02 -2.36
C LEU A 72 -1.47 -15.02 -2.37
N ASP A 73 -0.88 -16.21 -2.24
CA ASP A 73 0.53 -16.46 -2.48
C ASP A 73 0.72 -17.20 -3.83
N PRO A 74 1.96 -17.29 -4.36
CA PRO A 74 2.25 -18.20 -5.46
C PRO A 74 1.94 -19.68 -5.10
N PRO A 75 1.48 -20.49 -6.07
CA PRO A 75 1.34 -20.19 -7.49
C PRO A 75 0.03 -19.48 -7.87
N GLU A 76 -0.99 -19.46 -7.02
CA GLU A 76 -2.31 -18.92 -7.33
C GLU A 76 -2.27 -17.42 -7.63
N HIS A 77 -1.53 -16.65 -6.82
CA HIS A 77 -1.33 -15.21 -7.05
C HIS A 77 -0.69 -14.96 -8.41
N THR A 78 0.39 -15.69 -8.74
CA THR A 78 1.10 -15.53 -10.02
C THR A 78 0.19 -15.83 -11.21
N ARG A 79 -0.60 -16.92 -11.12
CA ARG A 79 -1.55 -17.32 -12.16
C ARG A 79 -2.67 -16.31 -12.36
N LEU A 80 -3.25 -15.79 -11.28
CA LEU A 80 -4.37 -14.85 -11.38
C LEU A 80 -3.91 -13.43 -11.72
N ARG A 81 -2.71 -13.03 -11.28
CA ARG A 81 -2.13 -11.72 -11.61
C ARG A 81 -1.71 -11.62 -13.09
N SER A 82 -1.33 -12.73 -13.73
CA SER A 82 -0.83 -12.68 -15.11
C SER A 82 -1.85 -12.15 -16.11
N VAL A 83 -3.15 -12.35 -15.86
CA VAL A 83 -4.24 -11.86 -16.72
C VAL A 83 -4.31 -10.33 -16.73
N PRO A 84 -4.62 -9.65 -15.61
CA PRO A 84 -4.67 -8.19 -15.59
C PRO A 84 -3.31 -7.54 -15.80
N ALA A 85 -2.20 -8.16 -15.39
CA ALA A 85 -0.86 -7.57 -15.54
C ALA A 85 -0.50 -7.21 -16.99
N MET A 86 -1.05 -7.94 -17.98
CA MET A 86 -0.85 -7.62 -19.39
C MET A 86 -1.40 -6.24 -19.77
N ASP A 87 -2.47 -5.78 -19.13
CA ASP A 87 -3.08 -4.47 -19.35
C ASP A 87 -2.30 -3.32 -18.69
N PHE A 88 -1.59 -3.61 -17.60
CA PHE A 88 -0.85 -2.63 -16.80
C PHE A 88 0.64 -2.50 -17.14
N THR A 89 1.06 -2.97 -18.32
CA THR A 89 2.44 -2.76 -18.79
C THR A 89 2.73 -1.28 -19.03
N ALA A 90 3.99 -0.84 -18.81
CA ALA A 90 4.40 0.55 -19.01
C ALA A 90 3.99 1.10 -20.40
N ARG A 91 4.13 0.29 -21.45
CA ARG A 91 3.71 0.64 -22.82
C ARG A 91 2.20 0.85 -22.96
N ARG A 92 1.35 0.03 -22.31
CA ARG A 92 -0.11 0.20 -22.38
C ARG A 92 -0.57 1.41 -21.57
N ILE A 93 0.01 1.61 -20.38
CA ILE A 93 -0.26 2.80 -19.56
C ILE A 93 0.15 4.08 -20.28
N GLU A 94 1.29 4.08 -21.00
CA GLU A 94 1.75 5.22 -21.77
C GLU A 94 0.73 5.68 -22.83
N ARG A 95 0.03 4.73 -23.47
CA ARG A 95 -1.03 5.06 -24.45
C ARG A 95 -2.22 5.79 -23.83
N LEU A 96 -2.43 5.66 -22.52
CA LEU A 96 -3.49 6.37 -21.80
C LEU A 96 -3.13 7.82 -21.44
N ARG A 97 -1.87 8.25 -21.65
CA ARG A 97 -1.37 9.57 -21.22
C ARG A 97 -2.23 10.73 -21.73
N ALA A 98 -2.58 10.75 -23.01
CA ALA A 98 -3.39 11.82 -23.59
C ALA A 98 -4.79 11.89 -22.96
N ARG A 99 -5.44 10.73 -22.79
CA ARG A 99 -6.77 10.66 -22.16
C ARG A 99 -6.73 11.05 -20.69
N ALA A 100 -5.72 10.59 -19.95
CA ALA A 100 -5.53 10.93 -18.54
C ALA A 100 -5.36 12.44 -18.34
N ARG A 101 -4.57 13.11 -19.22
CA ARG A 101 -4.43 14.58 -19.22
C ARG A 101 -5.77 15.26 -19.45
N GLN A 102 -6.51 14.87 -20.48
CA GLN A 102 -7.84 15.45 -20.75
C GLN A 102 -8.80 15.32 -19.58
N ILE A 103 -8.80 14.18 -18.86
CA ILE A 103 -9.63 13.98 -17.67
C ILE A 103 -9.21 14.92 -16.55
N ALA A 104 -7.90 15.02 -16.29
CA ALA A 104 -7.36 15.90 -15.25
C ALA A 104 -7.69 17.37 -15.55
N ASP A 105 -7.47 17.81 -16.78
CA ASP A 105 -7.69 19.19 -17.23
C ASP A 105 -9.20 19.53 -17.23
N GLY A 106 -10.06 18.57 -17.59
CA GLY A 106 -11.51 18.73 -17.55
C GLY A 106 -12.12 18.75 -16.15
N GLY A 107 -11.37 18.33 -15.12
CA GLY A 107 -11.78 18.28 -13.72
C GLY A 107 -11.39 19.51 -12.89
N THR A 108 -10.56 20.40 -13.41
CA THR A 108 -10.13 21.63 -12.70
C THR A 108 -11.25 22.67 -12.67
N ARG A 109 -12.15 22.61 -11.67
CA ARG A 109 -12.77 23.84 -11.15
C ARG A 109 -11.69 24.61 -10.40
N PRO A 110 -11.54 25.93 -10.61
CA PRO A 110 -10.61 26.72 -9.81
C PRO A 110 -11.03 26.60 -8.34
N VAL A 111 -10.11 26.14 -7.49
CA VAL A 111 -10.29 26.17 -6.05
C VAL A 111 -10.25 27.65 -5.66
N GLY A 112 -11.41 28.22 -5.35
CA GLY A 112 -11.55 29.62 -4.98
C GLY A 112 -10.57 29.97 -3.86
N GLY A 113 -9.91 31.12 -4.01
CA GLY A 113 -8.91 31.63 -3.07
C GLY A 113 -9.43 31.62 -1.64
N VAL A 114 -8.56 31.19 -0.72
CA VAL A 114 -8.80 31.26 0.71
C VAL A 114 -9.03 32.72 1.07
N GLY A 115 -10.28 33.07 1.38
CA GLY A 115 -10.62 34.36 1.95
C GLY A 115 -9.92 34.49 3.29
N THR A 116 -9.02 35.47 3.40
CA THR A 116 -8.52 35.98 4.66
C THR A 116 -9.72 36.49 5.46
N VAL A 117 -10.01 35.86 6.60
CA VAL A 117 -10.89 36.44 7.61
C VAL A 117 -10.01 37.35 8.46
N ALA A 118 -10.38 38.63 8.48
CA ALA A 118 -9.76 39.69 9.28
C ALA A 118 -9.95 39.46 10.78
#